data_AF-A0A835GKE4-F1
#
_entry.id   AF-A0A835GKE4-F1
#
_cell.length_a   1.000
_cell.length_b   1.000
_cell.length_c   1.000
_cell.angle_alpha   90.00
_cell.angle_beta   90.00
_cell.angle_gamma   90.00
#
_symmetry.space_group_name_H-M   'P 1'
#
loop_
_entity.id
_entity.type
_entity.pdbx_description
1 polymer ?
#
loop_
_entity_poly.entity_id
_entity_poly.type
_entity_poly.pdbx_seq_one_letter_code
_entity_poly.pdbx_strand_id
1 'polypeptide(L)'
;MADTSKTLLRKRSALKSKLTIYSNFINLVKSSAHISEMQRLDLQERFNKFDSLHSQFDELQTEIELLAYDAETAFVEREEFDRQFFNLVALTRSLLGSSVNGAGSEAGFKDADSGKQTGWNLWNVIFRTVILLP
;
A
#
# COMPACT_ATOMS: atom_id res chain seq x y z
N MET A 1 -16.70 -14.25 -20.90
CA MET A 1 -15.30 -13.80 -20.74
C MET A 1 -15.20 -12.34 -20.27
N ALA A 2 -16.01 -11.40 -20.76
CA ALA A 2 -15.99 -10.00 -20.30
C ALA A 2 -16.31 -9.80 -18.81
N ASP A 3 -17.19 -10.61 -18.23
CA ASP A 3 -17.61 -10.46 -16.82
C ASP A 3 -16.54 -10.88 -15.81
N THR A 4 -15.70 -11.86 -16.18
CA THR A 4 -14.58 -12.31 -15.36
C THR A 4 -13.54 -11.19 -15.19
N SER A 5 -13.11 -10.58 -16.30
CA SER A 5 -12.14 -9.47 -16.28
C SER A 5 -12.66 -8.28 -15.45
N LYS A 6 -13.92 -7.87 -15.64
CA LYS A 6 -14.54 -6.80 -14.84
C LYS A 6 -14.57 -7.13 -13.34
N THR A 7 -14.83 -8.39 -13.00
CA THR A 7 -14.86 -8.84 -11.59
C THR A 7 -13.47 -8.80 -10.97
N LEU A 8 -12.44 -9.24 -11.69
CA LEU A 8 -11.04 -9.17 -11.23
C LEU A 8 -10.59 -7.72 -11.01
N LEU A 9 -10.90 -6.82 -11.94
CA LEU A 9 -10.60 -5.39 -11.79
C LEU A 9 -11.30 -4.77 -10.57
N ARG A 10 -12.54 -5.16 -10.27
CA ARG A 10 -13.24 -4.72 -9.05
C ARG A 10 -12.57 -5.25 -7.78
N LYS A 11 -12.14 -6.51 -7.78
CA LYS A 11 -11.38 -7.09 -6.65
C LYS A 11 -10.06 -6.33 -6.45
N ARG A 12 -9.37 -5.96 -7.53
CA ARG A 12 -8.12 -5.20 -7.47
C ARG A 12 -8.35 -3.84 -6.81
N SER A 13 -9.39 -3.13 -7.23
CA SER A 13 -9.79 -1.86 -6.60
C SER A 13 -10.08 -2.03 -5.10
N ALA A 14 -10.71 -3.12 -4.68
CA ALA A 14 -10.94 -3.38 -3.26
C ALA A 14 -9.65 -3.61 -2.47
N LEU A 15 -8.66 -4.30 -3.03
CA LEU A 15 -7.34 -4.48 -2.40
C LEU A 15 -6.58 -3.14 -2.32
N LYS A 16 -6.61 -2.32 -3.37
CA LYS A 16 -6.05 -0.96 -3.36
C LYS A 16 -6.70 -0.09 -2.27
N SER A 17 -8.01 -0.19 -2.06
CA SER A 17 -8.66 0.53 -0.96
C SER A 17 -8.15 0.10 0.42
N LYS A 18 -7.88 -1.20 0.63
CA LYS A 18 -7.27 -1.68 1.90
C LYS A 18 -5.87 -1.08 2.10
N LEU A 19 -5.08 -1.01 1.03
CA LEU A 19 -3.76 -0.36 1.03
C LEU A 19 -3.86 1.11 1.43
N THR A 20 -4.78 1.87 0.82
CA THR A 20 -5.04 3.27 1.16
C THR A 20 -5.48 3.47 2.61
N ILE A 21 -6.40 2.63 3.11
CA ILE A 21 -6.86 2.69 4.50
C ILE A 21 -5.68 2.50 5.46
N TYR A 22 -4.80 1.54 5.18
CA TYR A 22 -3.62 1.29 5.99
C TYR A 22 -2.61 2.44 5.92
N SER A 23 -2.37 2.99 4.73
CA SER A 23 -1.54 4.20 4.54
C SER A 23 -2.02 5.37 5.40
N ASN A 24 -3.32 5.65 5.39
CA ASN A 24 -3.90 6.72 6.21
C ASN A 24 -3.69 6.48 7.71
N PHE A 25 -3.82 5.24 8.15
CA PHE A 25 -3.55 4.86 9.53
C PHE A 25 -2.06 5.06 9.90
N ILE A 26 -1.13 4.60 9.06
CA ILE A 26 0.31 4.79 9.30
C ILE A 26 0.69 6.27 9.33
N ASN A 27 0.13 7.10 8.47
CA ASN A 27 0.38 8.54 8.48
C ASN A 27 -0.10 9.20 9.78
N LEU A 28 -1.25 8.76 10.33
CA LEU A 28 -1.73 9.21 11.62
C LEU A 28 -0.77 8.80 12.75
N VAL A 29 -0.33 7.54 12.78
CA VAL A 29 0.62 7.04 13.79
C VAL A 29 1.96 7.78 13.69
N LYS A 30 2.52 7.94 12.49
CA LYS A 30 3.79 8.64 12.24
C LYS A 30 3.75 10.12 12.65
N SER A 31 2.58 10.77 12.55
CA SER A 31 2.41 12.16 12.97
C SER A 31 2.41 12.34 14.49
N SER A 32 2.33 11.26 15.25
CA SER A 32 2.35 11.30 16.72
C SER A 32 3.79 11.36 17.23
N ALA A 33 4.08 12.29 18.15
CA ALA A 33 5.41 12.44 18.74
C ALA A 33 5.86 11.21 19.56
N HIS A 34 4.90 10.51 20.16
CA HIS A 34 5.11 9.28 20.92
C HIS A 34 3.97 8.30 20.63
N ILE A 35 4.30 7.02 20.50
CA ILE A 35 3.35 5.93 20.34
C ILE A 35 3.21 5.24 21.70
N SER A 36 2.01 5.25 22.27
CA SER A 36 1.72 4.52 23.50
C SER A 36 1.77 3.01 23.27
N GLU A 37 1.97 2.23 24.33
CA GLU A 37 1.99 0.77 24.24
C GLU A 37 0.68 0.21 23.63
N MET A 38 -0.47 0.80 23.96
CA MET A 38 -1.75 0.43 23.37
C MET A 38 -1.79 0.68 21.85
N GLN A 39 -1.27 1.82 21.39
CA GLN A 39 -1.17 2.11 19.95
C GLN A 39 -0.16 1.21 19.25
N ARG A 40 0.92 0.81 19.93
CA ARG A 40 1.90 -0.15 19.41
C ARG A 40 1.27 -1.53 19.20
N LEU A 41 0.46 -2.00 20.15
CA LEU A 41 -0.29 -3.25 20.05
C LEU A 41 -1.34 -3.19 18.92
N ASP A 42 -2.12 -2.09 18.81
CA ASP A 42 -3.08 -1.89 17.71
C ASP A 42 -2.37 -1.85 16.34
N LEU A 43 -1.22 -1.19 16.25
CA LEU A 43 -0.38 -1.18 15.05
C LEU A 43 0.08 -2.60 14.66
N GLN A 44 0.55 -3.40 15.63
CA GLN A 44 1.00 -4.77 15.38
C GLN A 44 -0.14 -5.65 14.86
N GLU A 45 -1.32 -5.59 15.48
CA GLU A 45 -2.48 -6.38 15.05
C GLU A 45 -2.94 -6.01 13.64
N ARG A 46 -3.01 -4.70 13.35
CA ARG A 46 -3.34 -4.23 12.00
C ARG A 46 -2.29 -4.63 10.98
N PHE A 47 -1.01 -4.61 11.35
CA PHE A 47 0.07 -5.03 10.49
C PHE A 47 -0.03 -6.51 10.14
N ASN A 48 -0.28 -7.39 11.13
CA ASN A 48 -0.45 -8.82 10.90
C ASN A 48 -1.56 -9.11 9.87
N LYS A 49 -2.66 -8.34 9.93
CA LYS A 49 -3.73 -8.43 8.93
C LYS A 49 -3.31 -7.88 7.57
N PHE A 50 -2.60 -6.76 7.57
CA PHE A 50 -2.14 -6.06 6.37
C PHE A 50 -1.07 -6.85 5.60
N ASP A 51 -0.18 -7.57 6.26
CA ASP A 51 0.94 -8.29 5.63
C ASP A 51 0.45 -9.34 4.61
N SER A 52 -0.70 -9.96 4.89
CA SER A 52 -1.37 -10.90 3.97
C SER A 52 -1.94 -10.26 2.69
N LEU A 53 -1.99 -8.92 2.60
CA LEU A 53 -2.59 -8.20 1.48
C LEU A 53 -1.79 -8.35 0.19
N HIS A 54 -0.46 -8.45 0.29
CA HIS A 54 0.41 -8.53 -0.87
C HIS A 54 0.19 -9.83 -1.64
N SER A 55 0.16 -10.98 -0.95
CA SER A 55 -0.11 -12.27 -1.58
C SER A 55 -1.48 -12.30 -2.29
N GLN A 56 -2.51 -11.72 -1.66
CA GLN A 56 -3.84 -11.59 -2.28
C GLN A 56 -3.82 -10.73 -3.54
N PHE A 57 -3.02 -9.66 -3.55
CA PHE A 57 -2.88 -8.80 -4.72
C PHE A 57 -2.06 -9.49 -5.82
N ASP A 58 -0.96 -10.14 -5.47
CA ASP A 58 -0.06 -10.82 -6.40
C ASP A 58 -0.78 -11.92 -7.19
N GLU A 59 -1.54 -12.77 -6.51
CA GLU A 59 -2.37 -13.81 -7.15
C GLU A 59 -3.38 -13.18 -8.12
N LEU A 60 -4.15 -12.19 -7.64
CA LEU A 60 -5.18 -11.53 -8.44
C LEU A 60 -4.61 -10.78 -9.64
N GLN A 61 -3.50 -10.08 -9.45
CA GLN A 61 -2.86 -9.28 -10.48
C GLN A 61 -2.24 -10.18 -11.56
N THR A 62 -1.72 -11.34 -11.18
CA THR A 62 -1.28 -12.38 -12.12
C THR A 62 -2.45 -12.87 -13.00
N GLU A 63 -3.62 -13.15 -12.41
CA GLU A 63 -4.82 -13.50 -13.18
C GLU A 63 -5.23 -12.40 -14.16
N ILE A 64 -5.13 -11.13 -13.75
CA ILE A 64 -5.42 -9.98 -14.62
C ILE A 64 -4.44 -9.91 -15.78
N GLU A 65 -3.14 -10.05 -15.51
CA GLU A 65 -2.06 -10.00 -16.50
C GLU A 65 -2.20 -11.09 -17.57
N LEU A 66 -2.59 -12.31 -17.16
CA LEU A 66 -2.87 -13.40 -18.09
C LEU A 66 -4.06 -13.14 -19.01
N LEU A 67 -5.01 -12.31 -18.58
CA LEU A 67 -6.22 -11.96 -19.33
C LEU A 67 -6.11 -10.60 -20.04
N ALA A 68 -5.06 -9.83 -19.79
CA ALA A 68 -4.90 -8.47 -20.28
C ALA A 68 -4.44 -8.46 -21.74
N TYR A 69 -5.11 -7.65 -22.56
CA TYR A 69 -4.64 -7.32 -23.91
C TYR A 69 -3.50 -6.29 -23.88
N ASP A 70 -3.44 -5.49 -22.81
CA ASP A 70 -2.42 -4.45 -22.60
C ASP A 70 -1.56 -4.80 -21.38
N ALA A 71 -0.38 -5.35 -21.66
CA ALA A 71 0.58 -5.76 -20.65
C ALA A 71 1.21 -4.57 -19.91
N GLU A 72 1.32 -3.41 -20.55
CA GLU A 72 1.97 -2.22 -19.96
C GLU A 72 1.13 -1.66 -18.81
N THR A 73 -0.18 -1.47 -19.05
CA THR A 73 -1.10 -1.02 -17.99
C THR A 73 -1.11 -1.99 -16.80
N ALA A 74 -1.02 -3.29 -17.06
CA ALA A 74 -1.00 -4.29 -16.00
C ALA A 74 0.32 -4.21 -15.19
N PHE A 75 1.46 -4.06 -15.86
CA PHE A 75 2.76 -3.88 -15.22
C PHE A 75 2.81 -2.62 -14.32
N VAL A 76 2.35 -1.47 -14.84
CA VAL A 76 2.32 -0.20 -14.08
C VAL A 76 1.47 -0.32 -12.81
N GLU A 77 0.34 -1.02 -12.88
CA GLU A 77 -0.52 -1.24 -11.70
C GLU A 77 0.15 -2.11 -10.64
N ARG A 78 0.95 -3.11 -11.06
CA ARG A 78 1.74 -3.94 -10.14
C ARG A 78 2.85 -3.15 -9.47
N GLU A 79 3.67 -2.47 -10.26
CA GLU A 79 4.80 -1.67 -9.76
C GLU A 79 4.32 -0.63 -8.73
N GLU A 80 3.22 0.07 -9.03
CA GLU A 80 2.66 1.08 -8.14
C GLU A 80 2.16 0.48 -6.81
N PHE A 81 1.48 -0.67 -6.86
CA PHE A 81 1.01 -1.35 -5.66
C PHE A 81 2.17 -1.86 -4.80
N ASP A 82 3.14 -2.54 -5.41
CA ASP A 82 4.29 -3.12 -4.72
C ASP A 82 5.12 -2.02 -4.03
N ARG A 83 5.40 -0.93 -4.74
CA ARG A 83 6.12 0.22 -4.21
C ARG A 83 5.44 0.79 -2.96
N GLN A 84 4.12 0.98 -3.01
CA GLN A 84 3.36 1.48 -1.86
C GLN A 84 3.31 0.46 -0.71
N PHE A 85 3.06 -0.82 -1.02
CA PHE A 85 2.98 -1.89 -0.02
C PHE A 85 4.28 -2.02 0.76
N PHE A 86 5.42 -2.18 0.06
CA PHE A 86 6.71 -2.36 0.72
C PHE A 86 7.18 -1.11 1.48
N ASN A 87 6.84 0.09 1.00
CA ASN A 87 7.07 1.31 1.77
C ASN A 87 6.31 1.29 3.11
N LEU A 88 5.03 0.92 3.10
CA LEU A 88 4.22 0.82 4.32
C LEU A 88 4.69 -0.29 5.27
N VAL A 89 5.17 -1.42 4.73
CA VAL A 89 5.80 -2.48 5.53
C VAL A 89 7.04 -1.97 6.24
N ALA A 90 7.95 -1.30 5.51
CA ALA A 90 9.18 -0.76 6.07
C ALA A 90 8.89 0.30 7.15
N LEU A 91 7.97 1.23 6.87
CA LEU A 91 7.53 2.24 7.85
C LEU A 91 6.94 1.59 9.10
N THR A 92 6.06 0.61 8.93
CA THR A 92 5.45 -0.09 10.07
C THR A 92 6.50 -0.78 10.94
N ARG A 93 7.44 -1.50 10.32
CA ARG A 93 8.51 -2.19 11.04
C ARG A 93 9.43 -1.21 11.77
N SER A 94 9.73 -0.05 11.19
CA SER A 94 10.48 1.02 11.86
C SER A 94 9.73 1.55 13.09
N LEU A 95 8.42 1.79 12.98
CA LEU A 95 7.59 2.26 14.10
C LEU A 95 7.48 1.20 15.22
N LEU A 96 7.40 -0.09 14.87
CA LEU A 96 7.34 -1.19 15.85
C LEU A 96 8.71 -1.51 16.49
N GLY A 97 9.79 -1.39 15.71
CA GLY A 97 11.17 -1.64 16.13
C GLY A 97 11.81 -0.50 16.93
N SER A 98 11.12 0.63 17.10
CA SER A 98 11.58 1.78 17.88
C SER A 98 11.60 1.54 19.41
N SER A 99 11.51 0.28 19.86
CA SER A 99 11.69 -0.10 21.26
C SER A 99 13.01 -0.84 21.43
N VAL A 100 13.90 -0.25 22.24
CA VAL A 100 15.22 -0.73 22.72
C VAL A 100 16.46 -0.20 21.98
N ASN A 101 17.03 0.87 22.56
CA ASN A 101 18.46 1.18 22.75
C ASN A 101 19.51 0.53 21.79
N GLY A 102 20.14 1.36 20.95
CA GLY A 102 21.56 1.22 20.57
C GLY A 102 21.89 0.49 19.27
N ALA A 103 22.52 1.25 18.34
CA ALA A 103 23.49 0.83 17.32
C ALA A 103 23.09 -0.28 16.33
N GLY A 104 22.81 0.09 15.07
CA GLY A 104 22.67 -0.87 13.98
C GLY A 104 22.50 -0.24 12.59
N SER A 105 23.59 0.31 12.06
CA SER A 105 23.92 0.57 10.65
C SER A 105 22.81 0.93 9.66
N GLU A 106 22.67 2.22 9.38
CA GLU A 106 22.08 2.74 8.14
C GLU A 106 23.04 2.48 6.97
N ALA A 107 22.91 1.34 6.29
CA ALA A 107 23.33 1.25 4.90
C ALA A 107 22.27 1.99 4.05
N GLY A 108 22.38 3.31 4.04
CA GLY A 108 21.48 4.18 3.28
C GLY A 108 21.52 3.84 1.80
N PHE A 109 20.43 3.30 1.28
CA PHE A 109 20.19 3.30 -0.16
C PHE A 109 19.93 4.76 -0.54
N LYS A 110 20.89 5.39 -1.22
CA LYS A 110 20.71 6.75 -1.73
C LYS A 110 19.69 6.67 -2.85
N ASP A 111 18.52 7.27 -2.63
CA ASP A 111 17.51 7.42 -3.66
C ASP A 111 18.14 8.18 -4.85
N ALA A 112 18.23 7.49 -5.99
CA ALA A 112 18.48 8.14 -7.25
C ALA A 112 17.23 8.97 -7.58
N ASP A 113 17.42 10.27 -7.77
CA ASP A 113 16.40 11.23 -8.23
C ASP A 113 15.72 10.71 -9.49
N SER A 114 14.57 10.07 -9.33
CA SER A 114 13.70 9.66 -10.42
C SER A 114 12.47 10.56 -10.43
N GLY A 115 12.59 11.66 -11.18
CA GLY A 115 11.56 12.15 -12.09
C GLY A 115 10.14 12.33 -11.54
N LYS A 116 9.78 13.59 -11.28
CA LYS A 116 8.42 14.17 -11.30
C LYS A 116 7.30 13.22 -10.84
N GLN A 117 7.19 13.19 -9.53
CA GLN A 117 6.08 12.74 -8.70
C GLN A 117 4.72 13.37 -9.08
N THR A 118 4.01 12.88 -10.12
CA THR A 118 2.67 13.39 -10.50
C THR A 118 1.51 12.39 -10.36
N GLY A 119 1.78 11.12 -10.02
CA GLY A 119 0.74 10.09 -9.88
C GLY A 119 -0.09 10.15 -8.58
N TRP A 120 0.36 10.88 -7.56
CA TRP A 120 -0.16 10.81 -6.18
C TRP A 120 -1.55 11.43 -5.99
N ASN A 121 -1.99 12.28 -6.94
CA ASN A 121 -3.19 13.10 -6.78
C ASN A 121 -4.41 12.57 -7.56
N LEU A 122 -4.24 11.73 -8.58
CA LEU A 122 -5.37 11.30 -9.42
C LEU A 122 -6.28 10.27 -8.74
N TRP A 123 -5.71 9.29 -8.01
CA TRP A 123 -6.52 8.30 -7.29
C TRP A 123 -7.25 8.88 -6.07
N ASN A 124 -6.64 9.85 -5.37
CA ASN A 124 -7.29 10.58 -4.27
C ASN A 124 -8.44 11.47 -4.76
N VAL A 125 -8.36 12.01 -5.98
CA VAL A 125 -9.43 12.81 -6.59
C VAL A 125 -10.57 11.91 -7.10
N ILE A 126 -10.26 10.79 -7.76
CA ILE A 126 -11.30 9.89 -8.31
C ILE A 126 -12.16 9.24 -7.20
N PHE A 127 -11.56 8.87 -6.06
CA PHE A 127 -12.33 8.21 -4.98
C PHE A 127 -13.14 9.19 -4.11
N ARG A 128 -12.75 10.47 -4.06
CA ARG A 128 -13.53 11.52 -3.38
C ARG A 128 -14.87 11.82 -4.07
N THR A 129 -15.01 11.45 -5.35
CA THR A 129 -16.23 11.70 -6.14
C THR A 129 -17.26 10.58 -6.05
N VAL A 130 -16.92 9.38 -5.55
CA VAL A 130 -17.83 8.21 -5.60
C VAL A 130 -18.54 7.91 -4.26
N ILE A 131 -18.12 8.50 -3.13
CA ILE A 131 -18.70 8.20 -1.80
C ILE A 131 -19.46 9.39 -1.18
N LEU A 132 -19.53 10.54 -1.85
CA LEU A 132 -20.29 11.70 -1.37
C LEU A 132 -21.11 12.35 -2.50
N LEU A 133 -22.25 11.75 -2.82
CA LEU A 133 -23.45 12.48 -3.20
C LEU A 133 -24.67 11.75 -2.60
N PRO A 134 -25.68 12.49 -2.09
CA PRO A 134 -26.94 11.92 -1.62
C PRO A 134 -27.73 11.23 -2.73
#